data_AF-A0A6J0SF50-F1
#
_entry.id   AF-A0A6J0SF50-F1
#
_cell.length_a   1.000
_cell.length_b   1.000
_cell.length_c   1.000
_cell.angle_alpha   90.00
_cell.angle_beta   90.00
_cell.angle_gamma   90.00
#
_symmetry.space_group_name_H-M   'P 1'
#
loop_
_entity.id
_entity.type
_entity.pdbx_description
1 polymer ?
#
loop_
_entity_poly.entity_id
_entity_poly.type
_entity_poly.pdbx_seq_one_letter_code
_entity_poly.pdbx_strand_id
1 'polypeptide(L)'
;RFREKLPSYGMRKELVNLINSSQVTVISGETGCGKTTQVTQFILDDYIERGKGSSCRIICTQPRRISAISVAERVAAERAEACGNGKSTGYQIRLE
;
A
#
# COMPACT_ATOMS: atom_id res chain seq x y z
N ARG A 1 -3.00 15.63 -1.71
CA ARG A 1 -2.25 16.30 -2.81
C ARG A 1 -0.79 15.88 -3.00
N PHE A 2 -0.03 15.39 -2.00
CA PHE A 2 1.32 14.85 -2.27
C PHE A 2 1.27 13.56 -3.13
N ARG A 3 0.42 12.60 -2.74
CA ARG A 3 0.26 11.31 -3.43
C ARG A 3 -0.07 11.46 -4.92
N GLU A 4 -0.90 12.44 -5.27
CA GLU A 4 -1.31 12.76 -6.66
C GLU A 4 -0.13 13.14 -7.57
N LYS A 5 1.00 13.58 -7.02
CA LYS A 5 2.19 13.95 -7.79
C LYS A 5 3.07 12.76 -8.14
N LEU A 6 2.85 11.59 -7.54
CA LEU A 6 3.64 10.39 -7.79
C LEU A 6 3.20 9.72 -9.10
N PRO A 7 4.13 9.24 -9.95
CA PRO A 7 3.78 8.54 -11.19
C PRO A 7 2.79 7.38 -10.98
N SER A 8 2.94 6.64 -9.87
CA SER A 8 2.03 5.54 -9.53
C SER A 8 0.56 5.96 -9.39
N TYR A 9 0.29 7.22 -9.00
CA TYR A 9 -1.09 7.69 -8.82
C TYR A 9 -1.84 7.80 -10.15
N GLY A 10 -1.16 8.24 -11.22
CA GLY A 10 -1.74 8.27 -12.56
C GLY A 10 -2.14 6.88 -13.08
N MET A 11 -1.41 5.84 -12.65
CA MET A 11 -1.65 4.44 -13.02
C MET A 11 -2.57 3.69 -12.03
N ARG A 12 -3.13 4.35 -11.01
CA ARG A 12 -3.90 3.71 -9.92
C ARG A 12 -4.98 2.75 -10.45
N LYS A 13 -5.82 3.21 -11.39
CA LYS A 13 -6.93 2.42 -11.93
C LYS A 13 -6.43 1.20 -12.72
N GLU A 14 -5.41 1.39 -13.54
CA GLU A 14 -4.81 0.32 -14.34
C GLU A 14 -4.21 -0.77 -13.43
N LEU A 15 -3.41 -0.36 -12.43
CA LEU A 15 -2.80 -1.27 -11.47
C LEU A 15 -3.84 -2.11 -10.73
N VAL A 16 -4.88 -1.46 -10.19
CA VAL A 16 -5.95 -2.13 -9.45
C VAL A 16 -6.74 -3.08 -10.35
N ASN A 17 -7.02 -2.70 -11.59
CA ASN A 17 -7.71 -3.57 -12.54
C ASN A 17 -6.87 -4.81 -12.88
N LEU A 18 -5.57 -4.63 -13.13
CA LEU A 18 -4.65 -5.73 -13.45
C LEU A 18 -4.50 -6.70 -12.27
N ILE A 19 -4.39 -6.17 -11.04
CA ILE A 19 -4.32 -6.99 -9.82
C ILE A 19 -5.63 -7.76 -9.59
N ASN A 20 -6.79 -7.15 -9.86
CA ASN A 20 -8.08 -7.80 -9.68
C ASN A 20 -8.39 -8.86 -10.76
N SER A 21 -7.82 -8.73 -11.96
CA SER A 21 -8.04 -9.68 -13.07
C SER A 21 -7.02 -10.81 -13.13
N SER A 22 -5.89 -10.69 -12.41
CA SER A 22 -4.77 -11.63 -12.49
C SER A 22 -4.37 -12.10 -11.10
N GLN A 23 -4.23 -13.41 -10.91
CA GLN A 23 -3.75 -13.96 -9.64
C GLN A 23 -2.32 -13.51 -9.30
N VAL A 24 -1.50 -13.30 -10.32
CA VAL A 24 -0.09 -12.87 -10.20
C VAL A 24 0.16 -11.71 -11.16
N THR A 25 0.73 -10.63 -10.63
CA THR A 25 1.05 -9.41 -11.38
C THR A 25 2.46 -8.94 -11.05
N VAL A 26 3.25 -8.63 -12.08
CA VAL A 26 4.58 -8.03 -11.94
C VAL A 26 4.46 -6.52 -12.16
N ILE A 27 4.81 -5.73 -11.15
CA ILE A 27 4.79 -4.26 -11.23
C ILE A 27 6.22 -3.75 -11.26
N SER A 28 6.64 -3.23 -12.41
CA SER A 28 7.92 -2.55 -12.58
C SER A 28 7.75 -1.03 -12.61
N GLY A 29 8.80 -0.31 -12.24
CA GLY A 29 8.83 1.14 -12.34
C GLY A 29 10.10 1.71 -11.71
N GLU A 30 10.41 2.97 -11.99
CA GLU A 30 11.61 3.63 -11.51
C GLU A 30 11.67 3.80 -9.98
N THR A 31 12.86 4.01 -9.44
CA THR A 31 13.03 4.36 -8.03
C THR A 31 12.31 5.67 -7.72
N GLY A 32 11.56 5.71 -6.61
CA GLY A 32 10.79 6.90 -6.22
C GLY A 32 9.44 7.06 -6.91
N CYS A 33 9.04 6.18 -7.83
CA CYS A 33 7.75 6.31 -8.53
C CYS A 33 6.51 6.04 -7.65
N GLY A 34 6.70 5.56 -6.42
CA GLY A 34 5.62 5.38 -5.43
C GLY A 34 5.17 3.94 -5.17
N LYS A 35 5.76 2.92 -5.82
CA LYS A 35 5.32 1.51 -5.68
C LYS A 35 5.09 1.05 -4.23
N THR A 36 6.13 1.17 -3.40
CA THR A 36 6.13 0.62 -2.03
C THR A 36 5.09 1.27 -1.12
N THR A 37 4.84 2.56 -1.25
CA THR A 37 3.88 3.27 -0.39
C THR A 37 2.47 3.30 -0.98
N GLN A 38 2.31 3.26 -2.30
CA GLN A 38 1.02 3.52 -2.95
C GLN A 38 0.25 2.27 -3.34
N VAL A 39 0.90 1.19 -3.79
CA VAL A 39 0.20 0.02 -4.37
C VAL A 39 -0.71 -0.64 -3.33
N THR A 40 -0.24 -0.83 -2.10
CA THR A 40 -1.05 -1.40 -1.01
C THR A 40 -2.26 -0.54 -0.69
N GLN A 41 -2.08 0.79 -0.65
CA GLN A 41 -3.17 1.73 -0.43
C GLN A 41 -4.19 1.69 -1.58
N PHE A 42 -3.75 1.58 -2.83
CA PHE A 42 -4.67 1.51 -3.97
C PHE A 42 -5.57 0.28 -3.94
N ILE A 43 -5.03 -0.88 -3.56
CA ILE A 43 -5.81 -2.11 -3.40
C ILE A 43 -6.82 -1.95 -2.26
N LEU A 44 -6.38 -1.46 -1.10
CA LEU A 44 -7.26 -1.28 0.05
C LEU A 44 -8.36 -0.25 -0.22
N ASP A 45 -7.99 0.91 -0.77
CA ASP A 45 -8.93 1.99 -1.09
C ASP A 45 -9.97 1.52 -2.12
N ASP A 46 -9.56 0.77 -3.15
CA ASP A 46 -10.50 0.16 -4.12
C ASP A 46 -11.49 -0.82 -3.45
N TYR A 47 -11.02 -1.66 -2.53
CA TYR A 47 -11.89 -2.58 -1.80
C TYR A 47 -12.87 -1.83 -0.89
N ILE A 48 -12.42 -0.76 -0.22
CA ILE A 48 -13.28 0.11 0.60
C ILE A 48 -14.34 0.79 -0.27
N GLU A 49 -13.93 1.40 -1.40
CA GLU A 49 -14.83 2.08 -2.35
C GLU A 49 -15.90 1.13 -2.92
N ARG A 50 -15.59 -0.16 -3.05
CA ARG A 50 -16.53 -1.22 -3.49
C ARG A 50 -17.39 -1.81 -2.35
N GLY A 51 -17.29 -1.30 -1.12
CA GLY A 51 -18.02 -1.82 0.03
C GLY A 51 -17.50 -3.18 0.54
N LYS A 52 -16.28 -3.56 0.17
CA LYS A 52 -15.62 -4.84 0.50
C LYS A 52 -14.37 -4.66 1.37
N GLY A 53 -14.23 -3.52 2.05
CA GLY A 53 -13.01 -3.20 2.81
C GLY A 53 -12.62 -4.25 3.86
N SER A 54 -13.61 -4.88 4.50
CA SER A 54 -13.37 -5.90 5.55
C SER A 54 -12.76 -7.20 5.05
N SER A 55 -12.87 -7.52 3.76
CA SER A 55 -12.24 -8.71 3.17
C SER A 55 -10.81 -8.46 2.70
N CYS A 56 -10.34 -7.21 2.73
CA CYS A 56 -9.01 -6.85 2.26
C CYS A 56 -7.96 -7.06 3.36
N ARG A 57 -7.07 -8.05 3.17
CA ARG A 57 -5.91 -8.28 4.04
C ARG A 57 -4.66 -8.32 3.18
N ILE A 58 -3.82 -7.30 3.31
CA ILE A 58 -2.63 -7.11 2.47
C ILE A 58 -1.37 -7.30 3.31
N ILE A 59 -0.44 -8.11 2.82
CA ILE A 59 0.91 -8.24 3.38
C ILE A 59 1.91 -7.73 2.34
N CYS A 60 2.78 -6.81 2.76
CA CYS A 60 3.88 -6.31 1.94
C CYS A 60 5.21 -6.64 2.63
N THR A 61 6.00 -7.51 2.01
CA THR A 61 7.30 -7.89 2.54
C THR A 61 8.36 -6.83 2.25
N GLN A 62 9.21 -6.53 3.22
CA GLN A 62 10.36 -5.64 3.05
C GLN A 62 11.66 -6.40 3.38
N PRO A 63 12.76 -6.18 2.63
CA PRO A 63 14.00 -6.94 2.82
C PRO A 63 14.75 -6.58 4.10
N ARG A 64 14.43 -5.44 4.73
CA ARG A 64 15.10 -4.93 5.93
C ARG A 64 14.08 -4.50 6.96
N ARG A 65 14.37 -4.74 8.25
CA ARG A 65 13.51 -4.33 9.38
C ARG A 65 13.16 -2.84 9.34
N ILE A 66 14.17 -1.99 9.18
CA ILE A 66 13.98 -0.53 9.11
C ILE A 66 13.06 -0.10 7.97
N SER A 67 13.07 -0.82 6.84
CA SER A 67 12.16 -0.56 5.72
C SER A 67 10.73 -0.96 6.06
N ALA A 68 10.51 -2.07 6.77
CA ALA A 68 9.16 -2.46 7.22
C ALA A 68 8.54 -1.39 8.14
N ILE A 69 9.31 -0.92 9.13
CA ILE A 69 8.88 0.10 10.10
C ILE A 69 8.59 1.43 9.38
N SER A 70 9.59 2.00 8.70
CA SER A 70 9.48 3.32 8.07
C SER A 70 8.42 3.39 6.98
N VAL A 71 8.22 2.33 6.20
CA VAL A 71 7.16 2.29 5.18
C VAL A 71 5.79 2.28 5.84
N ALA A 72 5.58 1.45 6.87
CA ALA A 72 4.30 1.38 7.56
C ALA A 72 3.96 2.70 8.26
N GLU A 73 4.93 3.35 8.92
CA GLU A 73 4.74 4.68 9.51
C GLU A 73 4.42 5.73 8.45
N ARG A 74 5.14 5.72 7.31
CA ARG A 74 4.88 6.65 6.22
C ARG A 74 3.48 6.47 5.64
N VAL A 75 3.07 5.23 5.40
CA VAL A 75 1.75 4.93 4.85
C VAL A 75 0.65 5.30 5.85
N ALA A 76 0.81 5.02 7.14
CA ALA A 76 -0.13 5.45 8.18
C ALA A 76 -0.27 6.98 8.21
N ALA A 77 0.85 7.71 8.16
CA ALA A 77 0.84 9.18 8.11
C ALA A 77 0.17 9.72 6.83
N GLU A 78 0.36 9.10 5.67
CA GLU A 78 -0.32 9.45 4.43
C GLU A 78 -1.84 9.24 4.50
N ARG A 79 -2.31 8.37 5.39
CA ARG A 79 -3.72 8.11 5.68
C ARG A 79 -4.25 8.92 6.87
N ALA A 80 -3.44 9.81 7.44
CA ALA A 80 -3.75 10.57 8.66
C ALA A 80 -4.11 9.67 9.86
N GLU A 81 -3.46 8.51 9.97
CA GLU A 81 -3.65 7.54 11.04
C GLU A 81 -2.35 7.35 11.85
N ALA A 82 -2.49 6.90 13.09
CA ALA A 82 -1.37 6.33 13.83
C ALA A 82 -0.99 4.96 13.23
N CYS A 83 0.29 4.63 13.19
CA CYS A 83 0.74 3.30 12.78
C CYS A 83 0.33 2.27 13.84
N GLY A 84 -0.26 1.15 13.42
CA GLY A 84 -0.77 0.12 14.32
C GLY A 84 -2.06 0.54 15.03
N ASN A 85 -2.24 0.16 16.30
CA ASN A 85 -3.38 0.56 17.15
C ASN A 85 -4.77 0.26 16.54
N GLY A 86 -4.89 -0.87 15.83
CA GLY A 86 -6.13 -1.26 15.16
C GLY A 86 -6.54 -0.38 13.98
N LYS A 87 -5.61 0.45 13.46
CA LYS A 87 -5.81 1.26 12.26
C LYS A 87 -5.48 0.48 10.99
N SER A 88 -5.62 1.13 9.83
CA SER A 88 -5.54 0.45 8.53
C SER A 88 -4.14 -0.07 8.17
N THR A 89 -3.09 0.47 8.81
CA THR A 89 -1.69 0.19 8.47
C THR A 89 -0.87 -0.10 9.72
N GLY A 90 0.00 -1.12 9.65
CA GLY A 90 0.96 -1.48 10.68
C GLY A 90 2.10 -2.30 10.10
N TYR A 91 3.01 -2.77 10.96
CA TYR A 91 4.11 -3.67 10.59
C TYR A 91 4.23 -4.81 11.61
N GLN A 92 4.92 -5.88 11.19
CA GLN A 92 5.33 -6.97 12.07
C GLN A 92 6.77 -7.32 11.74
N ILE A 93 7.62 -7.40 12.76
CA ILE A 93 9.00 -7.87 12.66
C ILE A 93 9.28 -8.84 13.80
N ARG A 94 10.42 -9.52 13.75
CA ARG A 94 10.78 -10.45 14.83
C ARG A 94 11.05 -9.66 16.12
N LEU A 95 10.36 -10.04 17.19
CA LEU A 95 10.47 -9.52 18.57
C LEU A 95 9.86 -8.13 18.84
N GLU A 96 9.03 -7.61 17.92
CA GLU A 96 8.27 -6.35 18.06
C GLU A 96 6.88 -6.49 17.42
#